data_AF-A0A9W7Z6H7-F1
#
_entry.id   AF-A0A9W7Z6H7-F1
#
_cell.length_a   1.000
_cell.length_b   1.000
_cell.length_c   1.000
_cell.angle_alpha   90.00
_cell.angle_beta   90.00
_cell.angle_gamma   90.00
#
_symmetry.space_group_name_H-M   'P 1'
#
loop_
_entity.id
_entity.type
_entity.pdbx_description
1 polymer ?
#
loop_
_entity_poly.entity_id
_entity_poly.type
_entity_poly.pdbx_seq_one_letter_code
_entity_poly.pdbx_strand_id
1 'polypeptide(L)'
;MSDKKVSKHVDQLAVAVDQIQTALGPILSQPLNEILPKLTPIQRCELEALVVYSIDTLFWIYLKVNGVPPKEHPIMKELQRVQRYIEKINKAKAQDLRTTKVDAEAAGRFIRNAVESSK
;
A
#
# COMPACT_ATOMS: atom_id res chain seq x y z
N MET A 1 -34.12 19.39 13.02
CA MET A 1 -32.87 19.72 12.28
C MET A 1 -31.83 18.59 12.30
N SER A 2 -31.80 17.72 13.32
CA SER A 2 -30.84 16.61 13.42
C SER A 2 -31.01 15.54 12.33
N ASP A 3 -32.24 15.10 12.07
CA ASP A 3 -32.51 13.97 11.15
C ASP A 3 -32.10 14.26 9.70
N LYS A 4 -32.27 15.50 9.25
CA LYS A 4 -31.86 15.93 7.90
C LYS A 4 -30.34 15.89 7.71
N LYS A 5 -29.57 16.10 8.80
CA LYS A 5 -28.11 16.02 8.79
C LYS A 5 -27.63 14.57 8.81
N VAL A 6 -28.30 13.71 9.59
CA VAL A 6 -28.01 12.27 9.62
C VAL A 6 -28.30 11.63 8.26
N SER A 7 -29.47 11.91 7.67
CA SER A 7 -29.83 11.43 6.32
C SER A 7 -28.76 11.79 5.29
N LYS A 8 -28.30 13.04 5.27
CA LYS A 8 -27.25 13.49 4.36
C LYS A 8 -25.96 12.68 4.50
N HIS A 9 -25.55 12.33 5.71
CA HIS A 9 -24.34 11.51 5.94
C HIS A 9 -24.52 10.06 5.50
N VAL A 10 -25.73 9.50 5.65
CA VAL A 10 -26.06 8.17 5.14
C VAL A 10 -26.03 8.16 3.61
N ASP A 11 -26.62 9.15 2.95
CA ASP A 11 -26.61 9.28 1.49
C ASP A 11 -25.17 9.42 0.96
N GLN A 12 -24.34 10.21 1.63
CA GLN A 12 -22.92 10.35 1.30
C GLN A 12 -22.16 9.03 1.45
N LEU A 13 -22.44 8.27 2.51
CA LEU A 13 -21.83 6.96 2.73
C LEU A 13 -22.23 5.97 1.64
N ALA A 14 -23.51 5.93 1.26
CA ALA A 14 -24.01 5.07 0.18
C ALA A 14 -23.29 5.36 -1.14
N VAL A 15 -23.21 6.64 -1.54
CA VAL A 15 -22.48 7.06 -2.75
C VAL A 15 -21.01 6.66 -2.68
N ALA A 16 -20.35 6.82 -1.53
CA ALA A 16 -18.96 6.44 -1.37
C ALA A 16 -18.75 4.91 -1.49
N VAL A 17 -19.68 4.10 -0.98
CA VAL A 17 -19.64 2.64 -1.13
C VAL A 17 -19.84 2.22 -2.59
N ASP A 18 -20.77 2.85 -3.31
CA ASP A 18 -20.98 2.60 -4.74
C ASP A 18 -19.73 2.92 -5.58
N GLN A 19 -19.03 4.01 -5.24
CA GLN A 19 -17.76 4.38 -5.88
C GLN A 19 -16.67 3.34 -5.62
N ILE A 20 -16.57 2.82 -4.38
CA ILE A 20 -15.62 1.76 -4.04
C ILE A 20 -15.94 0.48 -4.82
N GLN A 21 -17.22 0.09 -4.90
CA GLN A 21 -17.64 -1.09 -5.65
C GLN A 21 -17.30 -0.97 -7.14
N THR A 22 -17.50 0.22 -7.73
CA THR A 22 -17.12 0.50 -9.12
C THR A 22 -15.61 0.40 -9.31
N ALA A 23 -14.82 0.99 -8.41
CA ALA A 23 -13.37 0.98 -8.47
C ALA A 23 -12.76 -0.43 -8.29
N LEU A 24 -13.38 -1.26 -7.44
CA LEU A 24 -12.94 -2.64 -7.21
C LEU A 24 -13.43 -3.62 -8.28
N GLY A 25 -14.45 -3.26 -9.08
CA GLY A 25 -15.03 -4.09 -10.12
C GLY A 25 -14.01 -4.81 -11.02
N PRO A 26 -13.02 -4.12 -11.61
CA PRO A 26 -11.98 -4.75 -12.44
C PRO A 26 -11.10 -5.78 -11.71
N ILE A 27 -10.86 -5.56 -10.41
CA ILE A 27 -10.03 -6.46 -9.58
C ILE A 27 -10.85 -7.69 -9.17
N LEU A 28 -12.15 -7.51 -8.92
CA LEU A 28 -13.06 -8.59 -8.48
C LEU A 28 -13.61 -9.45 -9.62
N SER A 29 -13.49 -9.00 -10.87
CA SER A 29 -14.03 -9.70 -12.05
C SER A 29 -13.10 -10.78 -12.60
N GLN A 30 -11.87 -10.88 -12.11
CA GLN A 30 -10.91 -11.93 -12.44
C GLN A 30 -10.21 -12.40 -11.16
N PRO A 31 -9.79 -13.67 -11.08
CA PRO A 31 -9.10 -14.15 -9.90
C PRO A 31 -7.68 -13.54 -9.81
N LEU A 32 -7.25 -13.18 -8.60
CA LEU A 32 -5.97 -12.49 -8.36
C LEU A 32 -4.76 -13.25 -8.92
N ASN A 33 -4.79 -14.58 -8.92
CA ASN A 33 -3.74 -15.42 -9.48
C ASN A 33 -3.54 -15.24 -11.00
N GLU A 34 -4.53 -14.70 -11.72
CA GLU A 34 -4.41 -14.37 -13.16
C GLU A 34 -3.96 -12.93 -13.39
N ILE A 35 -4.24 -12.03 -12.45
CA ILE A 35 -3.88 -10.60 -12.52
C ILE A 35 -2.42 -10.41 -12.09
N LEU A 36 -2.05 -10.96 -10.93
CA LEU A 36 -0.74 -10.74 -10.30
C LEU A 36 0.43 -11.09 -11.24
N PRO A 37 0.44 -12.22 -11.99
CA PRO A 37 1.54 -12.55 -12.88
C PRO A 37 1.82 -11.50 -13.97
N LYS A 38 0.82 -10.72 -14.37
CA LYS A 38 0.91 -9.69 -15.43
C LYS A 38 1.56 -8.39 -14.94
N LEU A 39 1.70 -8.22 -13.63
CA LEU A 39 2.22 -7.00 -13.01
C LEU A 39 3.72 -7.13 -12.69
N THR A 40 4.44 -6.01 -12.71
CA THR A 40 5.81 -5.93 -12.17
C THR A 40 5.81 -6.20 -10.66
N PRO A 41 6.94 -6.63 -10.06
CA PRO A 41 7.00 -6.91 -8.63
C PRO A 41 6.51 -5.75 -7.75
N ILE A 42 6.84 -4.50 -8.11
CA ILE A 42 6.41 -3.33 -7.35
C ILE A 42 4.90 -3.09 -7.47
N GLN A 43 4.34 -3.24 -8.68
CA GLN A 43 2.89 -3.10 -8.92
C GLN A 43 2.09 -4.18 -8.21
N ARG A 44 2.62 -5.41 -8.10
CA ARG A 44 1.99 -6.48 -7.30
C ARG A 44 1.88 -6.08 -5.84
N CYS A 45 2.97 -5.60 -5.25
CA CYS A 45 2.98 -5.14 -3.87
C CYS A 45 2.01 -3.97 -3.63
N GLU A 46 1.96 -3.00 -4.55
CA GLU A 46 1.00 -1.88 -4.48
C GLU A 46 -0.45 -2.37 -4.50
N LEU A 47 -0.78 -3.27 -5.44
CA LEU A 47 -2.12 -3.84 -5.56
C LEU A 47 -2.52 -4.63 -4.29
N GLU A 48 -1.68 -5.55 -3.83
CA GLU A 48 -1.96 -6.36 -2.64
C GLU A 48 -2.11 -5.50 -1.39
N ALA A 49 -1.24 -4.50 -1.19
CA ALA A 49 -1.34 -3.58 -0.07
C ALA A 49 -2.64 -2.75 -0.09
N LEU A 50 -3.06 -2.29 -1.28
CA LEU A 50 -4.31 -1.55 -1.46
C LEU A 50 -5.55 -2.42 -1.22
N VAL A 51 -5.52 -3.69 -1.66
CA VAL A 51 -6.63 -4.63 -1.42
C VAL A 51 -6.80 -4.87 0.07
N VAL A 52 -5.72 -5.19 0.79
CA VAL A 52 -5.78 -5.40 2.24
C VAL A 52 -6.21 -4.12 2.97
N TYR A 53 -5.67 -2.96 2.59
CA TYR A 53 -6.08 -1.68 3.17
C TYR A 53 -7.58 -1.41 2.98
N SER A 54 -8.12 -1.74 1.80
CA SER A 54 -9.54 -1.57 1.49
C SER A 54 -10.40 -2.47 2.35
N ILE A 55 -10.03 -3.75 2.52
CA ILE A 55 -10.73 -4.69 3.39
C ILE A 55 -10.75 -4.20 4.84
N ASP A 56 -9.59 -3.83 5.37
CA ASP A 56 -9.47 -3.35 6.76
C ASP A 56 -10.29 -2.06 6.98
N THR A 57 -10.29 -1.17 6.00
CA THR A 57 -11.06 0.08 6.04
C THR A 57 -12.56 -0.18 5.97
N LEU A 58 -13.02 -1.08 5.10
CA LEU A 58 -14.44 -1.46 5.01
C LEU A 58 -14.91 -2.12 6.30
N PHE A 59 -14.09 -2.99 6.89
CA PHE A 59 -14.39 -3.60 8.19
C PHE A 59 -14.44 -2.56 9.31
N TRP A 60 -13.53 -1.58 9.29
CA TRP A 60 -13.58 -0.44 10.21
C TRP A 60 -14.87 0.38 10.08
N ILE A 61 -15.31 0.66 8.85
CA ILE A 61 -16.58 1.35 8.58
C ILE A 61 -17.75 0.52 9.12
N TYR A 62 -17.76 -0.80 8.86
CA TYR A 62 -18.77 -1.71 9.37
C TYR A 62 -18.89 -1.65 10.89
N LEU A 63 -17.78 -1.69 11.63
CA LEU A 63 -17.79 -1.56 13.10
C LEU A 63 -18.44 -0.24 13.55
N LYS A 64 -18.10 0.87 12.89
CA LYS A 64 -18.68 2.19 13.22
C LYS A 64 -20.19 2.25 12.99
N VAL A 65 -20.67 1.67 11.89
CA VAL A 65 -22.10 1.63 11.57
C VAL A 65 -22.87 0.79 12.60
N ASN A 66 -22.25 -0.27 13.13
CA ASN A 66 -22.82 -1.09 14.20
C ASN A 66 -22.64 -0.48 15.61
N GLY A 67 -22.13 0.75 15.72
CA GLY A 67 -21.93 1.42 17.01
C GLY A 67 -20.76 0.86 17.83
N VAL A 68 -19.91 -0.01 17.26
CA VAL A 68 -18.73 -0.55 17.93
C VAL A 68 -17.58 0.48 17.82
N PRO A 69 -17.01 0.96 18.94
CA PRO A 69 -15.92 1.93 18.91
C PRO A 69 -14.65 1.30 18.32
N PRO A 70 -14.16 1.75 17.15
CA PRO A 70 -13.07 1.05 16.49
C PRO A 70 -11.70 1.25 17.14
N LYS A 71 -11.55 2.27 17.99
CA LYS A 71 -10.28 2.58 18.67
C LYS A 71 -9.87 1.49 19.64
N GLU A 72 -10.84 0.78 20.20
CA GLU A 72 -10.63 -0.33 21.14
C GLU A 72 -10.52 -1.67 20.41
N HIS A 73 -10.90 -1.71 19.13
CA HIS A 73 -10.87 -2.91 18.32
C HIS A 73 -9.47 -3.16 17.72
N PRO A 74 -9.00 -4.42 17.64
CA PRO A 74 -7.69 -4.78 17.04
C PRO A 74 -7.46 -4.29 15.60
N ILE A 75 -8.52 -3.90 14.89
CA ILE A 75 -8.46 -3.40 13.50
C ILE A 75 -7.54 -2.18 13.35
N MET A 76 -7.37 -1.36 14.41
CA MET A 76 -6.39 -0.26 14.35
C MET A 76 -4.96 -0.75 14.19
N LYS A 77 -4.63 -1.89 14.79
CA LYS A 77 -3.28 -2.49 14.65
C LYS A 77 -3.06 -3.00 13.24
N GLU A 78 -4.09 -3.58 12.61
CA GLU A 78 -4.03 -4.03 11.22
C GLU A 78 -3.90 -2.85 10.24
N LEU A 79 -4.71 -1.79 10.40
CA LEU A 79 -4.58 -0.58 9.58
C LEU A 79 -3.19 0.06 9.70
N GLN A 80 -2.65 0.18 10.91
CA GLN A 80 -1.28 0.66 11.12
C GLN A 80 -0.25 -0.27 10.50
N ARG A 81 -0.46 -1.59 10.55
CA ARG A 81 0.42 -2.57 9.92
C ARG A 81 0.45 -2.36 8.41
N VAL A 82 -0.71 -2.23 7.76
CA VAL A 82 -0.82 -2.02 6.32
C VAL A 82 -0.22 -0.67 5.90
N GLN A 83 -0.45 0.41 6.66
CA GLN A 83 0.18 1.72 6.41
C GLN A 83 1.71 1.61 6.40
N ARG A 84 2.31 0.89 7.35
CA ARG A 84 3.76 0.64 7.36
C ARG A 84 4.25 -0.12 6.12
N TYR A 85 3.44 -1.02 5.56
CA TYR A 85 3.81 -1.71 4.31
C TYR A 85 3.72 -0.78 3.10
N ILE A 86 2.70 0.07 3.01
CA ILE A 86 2.60 1.09 1.97
C ILE A 86 3.81 2.03 2.01
N GLU A 87 4.25 2.45 3.20
CA GLU A 87 5.48 3.24 3.37
C GLU A 87 6.73 2.52 2.86
N LYS A 88 6.87 1.22 3.15
CA LYS A 88 7.99 0.40 2.66
C LYS A 88 7.98 0.30 1.13
N ILE A 89 6.81 0.11 0.53
CA ILE A 89 6.63 0.05 -0.93
C ILE A 89 7.05 1.39 -1.56
N ASN A 90 6.58 2.51 -1.00
CA ASN A 90 6.94 3.84 -1.48
C ASN A 90 8.46 4.11 -1.38
N LYS A 91 9.09 3.69 -0.28
CA LYS A 91 10.55 3.78 -0.12
C LYS A 91 11.30 2.94 -1.14
N ALA A 92 10.85 1.71 -1.40
CA ALA A 92 11.46 0.82 -2.39
C ALA A 92 11.36 1.40 -3.81
N LYS A 93 10.20 1.99 -4.15
CA LYS A 93 9.98 2.68 -5.43
C LYS A 93 10.90 3.88 -5.61
N ALA A 94 11.15 4.64 -4.54
CA ALA A 94 12.09 5.77 -4.56
C ALA A 94 13.56 5.33 -4.61
N GLN A 95 13.90 4.17 -4.03
CA GLN A 95 15.27 3.65 -4.02
C GLN A 95 15.77 3.19 -5.38
N ASP A 96 14.89 2.91 -6.36
CA ASP A 96 15.31 2.61 -7.73
C ASP A 96 16.04 3.81 -8.39
N LEU A 97 15.87 5.01 -7.84
CA LEU A 97 16.63 6.22 -8.16
C LEU A 97 17.97 6.29 -7.38
N ARG A 98 18.72 5.19 -7.26
CA ARG A 98 20.00 5.19 -6.52
C ARG A 98 20.94 6.25 -7.10
N THR A 99 21.20 7.30 -6.32
CA THR A 99 22.15 8.37 -6.65
C THR A 99 23.60 7.96 -6.40
N THR A 100 23.81 6.90 -5.61
CA THR A 100 25.13 6.32 -5.35
C THR A 100 25.49 5.35 -6.46
N LYS A 101 26.07 5.89 -7.54
CA LYS A 101 26.76 5.10 -8.56
C LYS A 101 28.12 4.69 -8.00
N VAL A 102 28.45 3.40 -8.08
CA VAL A 102 29.80 2.94 -7.73
C VAL A 102 30.76 3.50 -8.77
N ASP A 103 31.76 4.25 -8.33
CA ASP A 103 32.86 4.69 -9.18
C ASP A 103 33.78 3.49 -9.44
N ALA A 104 33.53 2.81 -10.55
CA ALA A 104 34.30 1.64 -10.98
C ALA A 104 35.77 2.00 -11.24
N GLU A 105 36.06 3.24 -11.62
CA GLU A 105 37.42 3.71 -11.85
C GLU A 105 38.17 3.87 -10.53
N ALA A 106 37.54 4.49 -9.52
CA ALA A 106 38.09 4.58 -8.19
C ALA A 106 38.33 3.19 -7.58
N ALA A 107 37.37 2.26 -7.70
CA ALA A 107 37.53 0.88 -7.26
C ALA A 107 38.73 0.19 -7.94
N GLY A 108 38.91 0.41 -9.25
CA GLY A 108 40.06 -0.09 -10.00
C GLY A 108 41.40 0.47 -9.50
N ARG A 109 41.46 1.76 -9.15
CA ARG A 109 42.66 2.39 -8.58
C ARG A 109 43.03 1.77 -7.22
N PHE A 110 42.05 1.52 -6.35
CA PHE A 110 42.28 0.86 -5.07
C PHE A 110 42.81 -0.56 -5.24
N ILE A 111 42.23 -1.34 -6.16
CA ILE A 111 42.67 -2.71 -6.44
C ILE A 111 44.11 -2.71 -6.97
N ARG A 112 44.42 -1.84 -7.95
CA ARG A 112 45.77 -1.78 -8.55
C ARG A 112 46.83 -1.41 -7.52
N ASN A 113 46.59 -0.38 -6.70
CA ASN A 113 47.53 0.03 -5.66
C ASN A 113 47.72 -1.06 -4.58
N ALA A 114 46.66 -1.77 -4.22
CA ALA A 114 46.76 -2.88 -3.25
C ALA A 114 47.61 -4.04 -3.79
N VAL A 115 47.50 -4.34 -5.10
CA VAL A 115 48.31 -5.39 -5.76
C VAL A 115 49.77 -4.96 -5.90
N GLU A 116 50.03 -3.70 -6.25
CA GLU A 116 51.40 -3.17 -6.35
C GLU A 116 52.11 -3.06 -4.98
N SER A 117 51.37 -2.73 -3.93
CA SER A 117 51.89 -2.64 -2.55
C SER A 117 52.18 -4.01 -1.91
N SER A 118 51.79 -5.11 -2.54
CA SER A 118 51.98 -6.48 -2.02
C SER A 118 53.21 -7.20 -2.59
N LYS A 119 54.06 -6.49 -3.35
CA LYS A 119 55.41 -6.94 -3.76
C LYS A 119 56.47 -6.28 -2.90
#